data_AF-A0A9D9I6G1-F1
#
_entry.id   AF-A0A9D9I6G1-F1
#
_cell.length_a   1.000
_cell.length_b   1.000
_cell.length_c   1.000
_cell.angle_alpha   90.00
_cell.angle_beta   90.00
_cell.angle_gamma   90.00
#
_symmetry.space_group_name_H-M   'P 1'
#
loop_
_entity.id
_entity.type
_entity.pdbx_description
1 polymer ?
#
loop_
_entity_poly.entity_id
_entity_poly.type
_entity_poly.pdbx_seq_one_letter_code
_entity_poly.pdbx_strand_id
1 'polypeptide(L)'
;MLQDLTDLNIDGCTAITYFSGDNNQLSDASIFYQCGEITHISLPGNNITSFDPSNLPMLGALDLADNDLKGTLDISTMPDLNMQTDVIGNPSLEKLYISESQATALRMPFFNVQIKWDEETTEVLIVDENGEVIPNPGA
;
A
#
# COMPACT_ATOMS: atom_id res chain seq x y z
N MET A 1 -1.72 -8.49 24.90
CA MET A 1 -2.96 -7.72 24.92
C MET A 1 -3.11 -7.16 23.52
N LEU A 2 -4.21 -7.45 22.85
CA LEU A 2 -4.53 -6.80 21.57
C LEU A 2 -4.76 -5.32 21.88
N GLN A 3 -4.15 -4.44 21.09
CA GLN A 3 -4.38 -2.99 21.19
C GLN A 3 -5.63 -2.70 20.35
N ASP A 4 -6.66 -2.12 20.95
CA ASP A 4 -7.98 -1.92 20.33
C ASP A 4 -8.10 -0.51 19.70
N LEU A 5 -7.03 0.02 19.08
CA LEU A 5 -7.10 1.35 18.50
C LEU A 5 -7.94 1.32 17.23
N THR A 6 -9.17 1.81 17.30
CA THR A 6 -10.11 1.89 16.16
C THR A 6 -10.05 3.23 15.44
N ASP A 7 -9.56 4.27 16.12
CA ASP A 7 -9.51 5.64 15.60
C ASP A 7 -8.26 6.34 16.12
N LEU A 8 -7.70 7.22 15.31
CA LEU A 8 -6.48 7.96 15.59
C LEU A 8 -6.53 9.31 14.88
N ASN A 9 -6.38 10.40 15.63
CA ASN A 9 -6.24 11.73 15.08
C ASN A 9 -4.81 12.23 15.27
N ILE A 10 -4.11 12.51 14.16
CA ILE A 10 -2.77 13.11 14.12
C ILE A 10 -2.75 14.44 13.37
N ASP A 11 -3.90 15.10 13.23
CA ASP A 11 -4.00 16.41 12.59
C ASP A 11 -3.03 17.42 13.22
N GLY A 12 -2.35 18.19 12.37
CA GLY A 12 -1.34 19.16 12.79
C GLY A 12 -0.01 18.56 13.25
N CYS A 13 0.16 17.24 13.25
CA CYS A 13 1.43 16.59 13.55
C CYS A 13 2.34 16.56 12.30
N THR A 14 2.68 17.74 11.78
CA THR A 14 3.42 17.93 10.52
C THR A 14 4.88 17.46 10.56
N ALA A 15 5.42 17.20 11.76
CA ALA A 15 6.80 16.78 11.96
C ALA A 15 6.98 15.25 12.09
N ILE A 16 5.91 14.46 11.94
CA ILE A 16 6.03 13.00 11.96
C ILE A 16 6.81 12.56 10.72
N THR A 17 7.85 11.77 10.93
CA THR A 17 8.66 11.15 9.86
C THR A 17 8.52 9.64 9.81
N TYR A 18 8.07 9.02 10.90
CA TYR A 18 7.88 7.58 11.06
C TYR A 18 6.60 7.32 11.85
N PHE A 19 5.76 6.42 11.36
CA PHE A 19 4.55 5.98 12.04
C PHE A 19 4.44 4.44 12.07
N SER A 20 4.11 3.88 13.22
CA SER A 20 3.76 2.45 13.39
C SER A 20 2.48 2.33 14.22
N GLY A 21 1.51 1.64 13.67
CA GLY A 21 0.19 1.37 14.24
C GLY A 21 -0.22 -0.10 14.08
N ASP A 22 0.76 -0.99 14.13
CA ASP A 22 0.61 -2.42 13.88
C ASP A 22 -0.39 -3.11 14.83
N ASN A 23 -1.14 -4.08 14.31
CA ASN A 23 -2.06 -4.95 15.06
C ASN A 23 -3.12 -4.18 15.88
N ASN A 24 -3.81 -3.26 15.22
CA ASN A 24 -4.94 -2.50 15.77
C ASN A 24 -6.22 -2.76 14.94
N GLN A 25 -7.20 -1.87 15.06
CA GLN A 25 -8.49 -1.95 14.36
C GLN A 25 -8.72 -0.70 13.51
N LEU A 26 -7.64 -0.06 13.05
CA LEU A 26 -7.72 1.15 12.24
C LEU A 26 -8.35 0.80 10.89
N SER A 27 -9.39 1.54 10.50
CA SER A 27 -10.01 1.40 9.18
C SER A 27 -9.75 2.60 8.27
N ASP A 28 -9.36 3.75 8.85
CA ASP A 28 -9.11 4.99 8.13
C ASP A 28 -7.60 5.30 8.12
N ALA A 29 -7.01 5.31 6.93
CA ALA A 29 -5.62 5.68 6.70
C ALA A 29 -5.48 7.07 6.04
N SER A 30 -6.56 7.85 5.93
CA SER A 30 -6.52 9.23 5.39
C SER A 30 -5.87 10.24 6.35
N ILE A 31 -5.64 9.82 7.60
CA ILE A 31 -5.09 10.63 8.70
C ILE A 31 -3.68 11.18 8.43
N PHE A 32 -2.97 10.65 7.44
CA PHE A 32 -1.63 11.10 7.07
C PHE A 32 -1.60 12.30 6.11
N TYR A 33 -2.75 12.82 5.66
CA TYR A 33 -2.83 13.88 4.64
C TYR A 33 -2.00 15.14 4.95
N GLN A 34 -1.80 15.48 6.23
CA GLN A 34 -1.03 16.65 6.67
C GLN A 34 0.44 16.34 7.04
N CYS A 35 0.86 15.07 6.93
CA CYS A 35 2.17 14.59 7.37
C CYS A 35 3.16 14.51 6.20
N GLY A 36 3.43 15.64 5.52
CA GLY A 36 4.25 15.68 4.30
C GLY A 36 5.72 15.24 4.46
N GLU A 37 6.21 15.17 5.70
CA GLU A 37 7.57 14.73 6.05
C GLU A 37 7.65 13.22 6.38
N ILE A 38 6.53 12.48 6.30
CA ILE A 38 6.52 11.04 6.55
C ILE A 38 7.38 10.32 5.51
N THR A 39 8.25 9.46 6.02
CA THR A 39 9.13 8.60 5.21
C THR A 39 8.82 7.12 5.40
N HIS A 40 8.14 6.74 6.49
CA HIS A 40 7.84 5.34 6.82
C HIS A 40 6.47 5.21 7.47
N ILE A 41 5.65 4.30 6.94
CA ILE A 41 4.36 3.90 7.53
C ILE A 41 4.34 2.38 7.71
N SER A 42 4.01 1.93 8.92
CA SER A 42 3.75 0.53 9.26
C SER A 42 2.35 0.39 9.88
N LEU A 43 1.46 -0.32 9.21
CA LEU A 43 0.08 -0.58 9.64
C LEU A 43 -0.35 -2.06 9.47
N PRO A 44 0.52 -3.07 9.62
CA PRO A 44 0.11 -4.45 9.39
C PRO A 44 -0.96 -4.90 10.40
N GLY A 45 -1.87 -5.77 9.99
CA GLY A 45 -2.88 -6.35 10.88
C GLY A 45 -3.94 -5.36 11.35
N ASN A 46 -4.46 -4.53 10.44
CA ASN A 46 -5.53 -3.55 10.70
C ASN A 46 -6.77 -3.84 9.81
N ASN A 47 -7.72 -2.92 9.75
CA ASN A 47 -8.96 -3.01 8.97
C ASN A 47 -9.02 -1.99 7.83
N ILE A 48 -7.87 -1.55 7.31
CA ILE A 48 -7.77 -0.50 6.29
C ILE A 48 -8.30 -1.04 4.96
N THR A 49 -9.24 -0.32 4.35
CA THR A 49 -9.85 -0.72 3.07
C THR A 49 -9.33 0.03 1.85
N SER A 50 -8.66 1.15 2.06
CA SER A 50 -8.08 1.98 1.00
C SER A 50 -6.96 2.85 1.57
N PHE A 51 -5.96 3.14 0.75
CA PHE A 51 -4.86 4.03 1.11
C PHE A 51 -4.54 4.91 -0.09
N ASP A 52 -4.60 6.24 0.11
CA ASP A 52 -4.19 7.24 -0.88
C ASP A 52 -2.98 8.01 -0.36
N PRO A 53 -1.78 7.68 -0.87
CA PRO A 53 -0.55 8.30 -0.41
C PRO A 53 -0.05 9.44 -1.31
N SER A 54 -0.91 9.98 -2.18
CA SER A 54 -0.56 11.09 -3.09
C SER A 54 -0.01 12.35 -2.41
N ASN A 55 -0.25 12.51 -1.10
CA ASN A 55 0.22 13.63 -0.28
C ASN A 55 1.48 13.30 0.55
N LEU A 56 2.11 12.14 0.31
CA LEU A 56 3.29 11.67 1.03
C LEU A 56 4.50 11.57 0.08
N PRO A 57 5.01 12.71 -0.44
CA PRO A 57 6.03 12.70 -1.49
C PRO A 57 7.39 12.13 -1.04
N MET A 58 7.61 12.01 0.27
CA MET A 58 8.85 11.50 0.87
C MET A 58 8.73 10.05 1.36
N LEU A 59 7.60 9.38 1.12
CA LEU A 59 7.37 8.02 1.60
C LEU A 59 8.36 7.05 0.94
N GLY A 60 9.21 6.46 1.77
CA GLY A 60 10.28 5.54 1.38
C GLY A 60 9.99 4.08 1.72
N ALA A 61 9.16 3.82 2.74
CA ALA A 61 8.71 2.48 3.14
C ALA A 61 7.22 2.45 3.49
N LEU A 62 6.53 1.37 3.09
CA LEU A 62 5.10 1.18 3.32
C LEU A 62 4.77 -0.28 3.63
N ASP A 63 4.29 -0.55 4.84
CA ASP A 63 3.73 -1.85 5.21
C ASP A 63 2.24 -1.72 5.52
N LEU A 64 1.42 -2.35 4.68
CA LEU A 64 -0.03 -2.48 4.81
C LEU A 64 -0.45 -3.96 4.85
N ALA A 65 0.45 -4.86 5.23
CA ALA A 65 0.16 -6.29 5.24
C ALA A 65 -1.03 -6.64 6.14
N ASP A 66 -1.74 -7.72 5.83
CA ASP A 66 -2.85 -8.23 6.64
C ASP A 66 -3.92 -7.16 6.96
N ASN A 67 -4.38 -6.45 5.93
CA ASN A 67 -5.50 -5.51 5.96
C ASN A 67 -6.64 -6.00 5.04
N ASP A 68 -7.63 -5.15 4.75
CA ASP A 68 -8.71 -5.44 3.79
C ASP A 68 -8.68 -4.45 2.62
N LEU A 69 -7.49 -4.10 2.11
CA LEU A 69 -7.35 -3.16 0.98
C LEU A 69 -8.14 -3.65 -0.22
N LYS A 70 -8.92 -2.75 -0.83
CA LYS A 70 -9.79 -3.03 -1.98
C LYS A 70 -9.44 -2.15 -3.17
N GLY A 71 -9.71 -2.67 -4.37
CA GLY A 71 -9.58 -1.91 -5.61
C GLY A 71 -8.12 -1.61 -5.93
N THR A 72 -7.77 -0.33 -6.00
CA THR A 72 -6.48 0.15 -6.51
C THR A 72 -5.65 0.81 -5.41
N LEU A 73 -4.39 0.41 -5.30
CA LEU A 73 -3.35 1.17 -4.62
C LEU A 73 -2.40 1.77 -5.68
N ASP A 74 -2.27 3.09 -5.70
CA ASP A 74 -1.31 3.79 -6.57
C ASP A 74 -0.16 4.35 -5.73
N ILE A 75 1.01 3.76 -5.92
CA ILE A 75 2.27 4.21 -5.33
C ILE A 75 3.28 4.65 -6.39
N SER A 76 2.89 4.67 -7.68
CA SER A 76 3.78 4.93 -8.81
C SER A 76 4.47 6.30 -8.74
N THR A 77 3.85 7.25 -8.04
CA THR A 77 4.32 8.64 -7.89
C THR A 77 5.34 8.84 -6.77
N MET A 78 5.74 7.78 -6.04
CA MET A 78 6.73 7.86 -4.95
C MET A 78 8.12 7.45 -5.42
N PRO A 79 8.97 8.39 -5.88
CA PRO A 79 10.27 8.05 -6.46
C PRO A 79 11.20 7.32 -5.48
N ASP A 80 11.03 7.59 -4.18
CA ASP A 80 11.91 7.09 -3.11
C ASP A 80 11.36 5.87 -2.38
N LEU A 81 10.19 5.33 -2.77
CA LEU A 81 9.60 4.11 -2.20
C LEU A 81 10.36 2.85 -2.67
N ASN A 82 11.63 2.77 -2.31
CA ASN A 82 12.56 1.71 -2.66
C ASN A 82 12.84 0.78 -1.46
N MET A 83 12.32 1.11 -0.28
CA MET A 83 12.35 0.24 0.88
C MET A 83 11.09 -0.64 0.92
N GLN A 84 11.25 -1.84 1.47
CA GLN A 84 10.27 -2.93 1.55
C GLN A 84 8.80 -2.43 1.55
N THR A 85 8.09 -2.70 0.46
CA THR A 85 6.65 -2.49 0.37
C THR A 85 5.97 -3.84 0.56
N ASP A 86 5.15 -3.97 1.60
CA ASP A 86 4.42 -5.20 1.89
C ASP A 86 2.92 -4.95 1.89
N VAL A 87 2.23 -5.64 0.99
CA VAL A 87 0.77 -5.65 0.87
C VAL A 87 0.23 -7.09 0.95
N ILE A 88 1.02 -8.04 1.46
CA ILE A 88 0.59 -9.42 1.69
C ILE A 88 -0.69 -9.45 2.52
N GLY A 89 -1.56 -10.45 2.30
CA GLY A 89 -2.74 -10.62 3.15
C GLY A 89 -3.87 -9.63 2.88
N ASN A 90 -3.81 -8.89 1.77
CA ASN A 90 -4.91 -8.08 1.24
C ASN A 90 -5.59 -8.80 0.06
N PRO A 91 -6.45 -9.80 0.30
CA PRO A 91 -7.02 -10.63 -0.77
C PRO A 91 -7.98 -9.89 -1.71
N SER A 92 -8.43 -8.69 -1.33
CA SER A 92 -9.35 -7.86 -2.11
C SER A 92 -8.63 -6.80 -2.95
N LEU A 93 -7.29 -6.69 -2.88
CA LEU A 93 -6.53 -5.72 -3.66
C LEU A 93 -6.41 -6.19 -5.11
N GLU A 94 -6.94 -5.40 -6.03
CA GLU A 94 -7.08 -5.77 -7.44
C GLU A 94 -5.93 -5.23 -8.30
N LYS A 95 -5.47 -4.02 -7.98
CA LYS A 95 -4.46 -3.30 -8.78
C LYS A 95 -3.44 -2.63 -7.88
N LEU A 96 -2.19 -2.69 -8.32
CA LEU A 96 -1.07 -2.00 -7.69
C LEU A 96 -0.26 -1.29 -8.76
N TYR A 97 -0.34 0.04 -8.80
CA TYR A 97 0.47 0.85 -9.70
C TYR A 97 1.80 1.17 -9.04
N ILE A 98 2.89 0.74 -9.67
CA ILE A 98 4.28 1.01 -9.25
C ILE A 98 5.08 1.62 -10.40
N SER A 99 6.16 2.34 -10.09
CA SER A 99 7.16 2.77 -11.05
C SER A 99 8.31 1.76 -11.17
N GLU A 100 9.09 1.85 -12.25
CA GLU A 100 10.23 0.94 -12.51
C GLU A 100 11.25 0.89 -11.36
N SER A 101 11.45 2.00 -10.64
CA SER A 101 12.37 2.08 -9.51
C SER A 101 11.90 1.32 -8.26
N GLN A 102 10.61 0.98 -8.17
CA GLN A 102 9.99 0.37 -7.00
C GLN A 102 9.90 -1.16 -7.08
N ALA A 103 10.20 -1.76 -8.24
CA ALA A 103 10.02 -3.19 -8.50
C ALA A 103 11.03 -4.12 -7.78
N THR A 104 11.93 -3.59 -6.93
CA THR A 104 13.08 -4.35 -6.40
C THR A 104 12.82 -5.04 -5.06
N ALA A 105 11.72 -4.76 -4.35
CA ALA A 105 11.46 -5.31 -3.01
C ALA A 105 9.96 -5.51 -2.67
N LEU A 106 9.12 -5.76 -3.67
CA LEU A 106 7.67 -5.82 -3.52
C LEU A 106 7.18 -7.22 -3.12
N ARG A 107 6.40 -7.29 -2.03
CA ARG A 107 5.71 -8.50 -1.59
C ARG A 107 4.21 -8.38 -1.87
N MET A 108 3.69 -9.34 -2.64
CA MET A 108 2.34 -9.29 -3.23
C MET A 108 1.30 -10.08 -2.41
N PRO A 109 0.00 -9.72 -2.49
CA PRO A 109 -1.08 -10.34 -1.71
C PRO A 109 -1.28 -11.84 -1.96
N PHE A 110 -0.77 -12.38 -3.08
CA PHE A 110 -0.93 -13.79 -3.45
C PHE A 110 0.41 -14.48 -3.75
N PHE A 111 0.48 -15.78 -3.48
CA PHE A 111 1.54 -16.65 -4.00
C PHE A 111 1.26 -16.94 -5.49
N ASN A 112 2.30 -16.99 -6.32
CA ASN A 112 2.25 -17.30 -7.77
C ASN A 112 1.68 -16.20 -8.71
N VAL A 113 1.72 -14.92 -8.32
CA VAL A 113 1.45 -13.81 -9.25
C VAL A 113 2.75 -13.24 -9.79
N GLN A 114 2.73 -12.81 -11.05
CA GLN A 114 3.84 -12.13 -11.71
C GLN A 114 3.48 -10.66 -11.96
N ILE A 115 4.53 -9.85 -12.15
CA ILE A 115 4.41 -8.47 -12.59
C ILE A 115 4.58 -8.44 -14.10
N LYS A 116 3.62 -7.88 -14.83
CA LYS A 116 3.75 -7.59 -16.24
C LYS A 116 3.66 -6.09 -16.46
N TRP A 117 4.70 -5.53 -17.07
CA TRP A 117 4.68 -4.16 -17.57
C TRP A 117 3.82 -4.13 -18.84
N ASP A 118 2.82 -3.26 -18.85
CA ASP A 118 2.13 -2.89 -20.07
C ASP A 118 2.98 -1.84 -20.81
N GLU A 119 3.62 -2.30 -21.89
CA GLU A 119 4.51 -1.49 -22.73
C GLU A 119 3.78 -0.33 -23.44
N GLU A 120 2.45 -0.35 -23.50
CA GLU A 120 1.64 0.71 -24.14
C GLU A 120 1.15 1.76 -23.15
N THR A 121 0.93 1.38 -21.89
CA THR A 121 0.20 2.22 -20.91
C THR A 121 1.02 2.64 -19.70
N THR A 122 2.26 2.16 -19.56
CA THR A 122 3.09 2.29 -18.35
C THR A 122 2.47 1.66 -17.10
N GLU A 123 1.35 0.94 -17.26
CA GLU A 123 0.66 0.27 -16.17
C GLU A 123 1.41 -1.01 -15.78
N VAL A 124 1.32 -1.34 -14.49
CA VAL A 124 1.83 -2.61 -13.96
C VAL A 124 0.66 -3.51 -13.65
N LEU A 125 0.56 -4.60 -14.41
CA LEU A 125 -0.51 -5.58 -14.27
C LEU A 125 -0.07 -6.71 -13.35
N ILE A 126 -0.94 -7.07 -12.40
CA ILE A 126 -0.82 -8.30 -11.65
C ILE A 126 -1.39 -9.42 -12.53
N VAL A 127 -0.53 -10.35 -12.89
CA VAL A 127 -0.90 -11.50 -13.72
C VAL A 127 -0.74 -12.79 -12.90
N ASP A 128 -1.50 -13.82 -13.25
CA ASP A 128 -1.36 -15.15 -12.65
C ASP A 128 -0.08 -15.86 -13.12
N GLU A 129 0.10 -17.11 -12.70
CA GLU A 129 1.26 -17.93 -13.09
C GLU A 129 1.34 -18.22 -14.60
N ASN A 130 0.24 -18.04 -15.34
CA ASN A 130 0.14 -18.21 -16.78
C ASN A 130 0.33 -16.90 -17.55
N GLY A 131 0.53 -15.78 -16.85
CA GLY A 131 0.64 -14.46 -17.45
C GLY A 131 -0.70 -13.86 -17.88
N GLU A 132 -1.83 -14.46 -17.47
CA GLU A 132 -3.15 -13.88 -17.65
C GLU A 132 -3.37 -12.80 -16.59
N VAL A 133 -3.85 -11.63 -17.02
CA VAL A 133 -4.28 -10.57 -16.12
C VAL A 133 -5.37 -11.14 -15.23
N ILE A 134 -5.16 -11.13 -13.91
CA ILE A 134 -6.18 -11.60 -12.97
C ILE A 134 -7.38 -10.65 -13.11
N PRO A 135 -8.51 -11.12 -13.66
CA PRO A 135 -9.60 -10.22 -13.97
C PRO A 135 -10.38 -9.86 -12.70
N ASN A 136 -10.83 -8.61 -12.67
CA ASN A 136 -11.73 -8.02 -11.70
C ASN A 136 -12.88 -8.98 -11.28
N PRO A 137 -13.00 -9.41 -10.01
CA PRO A 137 -14.23 -10.00 -9.50
C PRO A 137 -15.25 -8.88 -9.20
N GLY A 138 -15.77 -8.22 -10.26
CA GLY A 138 -16.64 -7.05 -10.09
C GLY A 138 -16.92 -6.17 -11.32
N ALA A 139 -16.52 -6.55 -12.54
CA ALA A 139 -16.95 -5.88 -13.77
C ALA A 139 -18.22 -6.53 -14.35
#